data_AF-W1XQQ7-F1
#
_entry.id   AF-W1XQQ7-F1
#
_cell.length_a   1.000
_cell.length_b   1.000
_cell.length_c   1.000
_cell.angle_alpha   90.00
_cell.angle_beta   90.00
_cell.angle_gamma   90.00
#
_symmetry.space_group_name_H-M   'P 1'
#
loop_
_entity.id
_entity.type
_entity.pdbx_description
1 polymer ?
#
loop_
_entity_poly.entity_id
_entity_poly.type
_entity_poly.pdbx_seq_one_letter_code
_entity_poly.pdbx_strand_id
1 'polypeptide(L)'
;DYVGKGMAGGLIAIRPPVGSAFRSHEASIIGNTCLYGATGGRLYAAGRAGERFGVRNSGAITVVEGIGDNGCEYMTGGIVCILGKTGVNFGAGMTGGFAYVLDESGDF
;
A
#
# COMPACT_ATOMS: atom_id res chain seq x y z
N ASP A 1 -1.10 -8.48 8.90
CA ASP A 1 -1.85 -8.68 7.63
C ASP A 1 -3.19 -7.99 7.67
N TYR A 2 -3.85 -7.87 6.52
CA TYR A 2 -5.26 -7.46 6.36
C TYR A 2 -5.65 -6.10 6.95
N VAL A 3 -4.70 -5.19 7.11
CA VAL A 3 -4.99 -3.83 7.58
C VAL A 3 -5.95 -3.18 6.59
N GLY A 4 -7.11 -2.74 7.08
CA GLY A 4 -8.15 -2.14 6.23
C GLY A 4 -8.84 -3.11 5.26
N LYS A 5 -8.84 -4.43 5.53
CA LYS A 5 -9.65 -5.38 4.74
C LYS A 5 -11.12 -4.95 4.70
N GLY A 6 -11.67 -4.81 3.49
CA GLY A 6 -13.04 -4.37 3.27
C GLY A 6 -13.34 -2.96 3.75
N MET A 7 -12.32 -2.10 3.92
CA MET A 7 -12.51 -0.71 4.34
C MET A 7 -13.43 0.02 3.36
N ALA A 8 -14.50 0.64 3.87
CA ALA A 8 -15.48 1.38 3.08
C ALA A 8 -15.41 2.91 3.28
N GLY A 9 -14.66 3.37 4.28
CA GLY A 9 -14.58 4.77 4.69
C GLY A 9 -13.70 4.94 5.93
N GLY A 10 -13.54 6.17 6.41
CA GLY A 10 -12.73 6.47 7.60
C GLY A 10 -11.23 6.60 7.33
N LEU A 11 -10.44 6.52 8.40
CA LEU A 11 -9.00 6.72 8.38
C LEU A 11 -8.29 5.69 9.27
N ILE A 12 -7.26 5.04 8.73
CA ILE A 12 -6.28 4.24 9.47
C ILE A 12 -4.92 4.91 9.25
N ALA A 13 -4.24 5.26 10.34
CA ALA A 13 -2.89 5.81 10.30
C ALA A 13 -1.98 4.98 11.22
N ILE A 14 -0.91 4.42 10.66
CA ILE A 14 0.03 3.55 11.34
C ILE A 14 1.42 4.13 11.19
N ARG A 15 2.11 4.35 12.31
CA ARG A 15 3.48 4.85 12.36
C ARG A 15 4.27 4.19 13.48
N PRO A 16 5.61 4.15 13.39
CA PRO A 16 6.45 3.74 14.50
C PRO A 16 6.22 4.62 15.73
N PRO A 17 6.48 4.10 16.95
CA PRO A 17 6.53 4.92 18.16
C PRO A 17 7.51 6.08 18.04
N VAL A 18 7.20 7.19 18.71
CA VAL A 18 8.12 8.34 18.82
C VAL A 18 9.42 7.87 19.48
N GLY A 19 10.56 8.25 18.90
CA GLY A 19 11.88 7.83 19.38
C GLY A 19 12.40 6.52 18.81
N SER A 20 11.70 5.91 17.85
CA SER A 20 12.23 4.77 17.08
C SER A 20 13.51 5.17 16.35
N ALA A 21 14.59 4.39 16.54
CA ALA A 21 15.92 4.70 15.99
C ALA A 21 16.12 4.24 14.53
N PHE A 22 15.22 3.42 14.01
CA PHE A 22 15.26 2.94 12.63
C PHE A 22 14.53 3.91 11.68
N ARG A 23 14.95 3.90 10.41
CA ARG A 23 14.27 4.62 9.33
C ARG A 23 13.00 3.88 8.95
N SER A 24 11.86 4.57 8.99
CA SER A 24 10.55 3.95 8.75
C SER A 24 10.47 3.25 7.39
N HIS A 25 10.98 3.89 6.34
CA HIS A 25 10.91 3.37 4.96
C HIS A 25 11.77 2.14 4.71
N GLU A 26 12.68 1.81 5.63
CA GLU A 26 13.51 0.60 5.57
C GLU A 26 12.86 -0.57 6.35
N ALA A 27 11.84 -0.30 7.18
CA ALA A 27 11.23 -1.28 8.08
C ALA A 27 9.82 -1.70 7.63
N SER A 28 9.46 -2.96 7.89
CA SER A 28 8.09 -3.45 7.69
C SER A 28 7.20 -2.96 8.83
N ILE A 29 6.00 -2.46 8.51
CA ILE A 29 5.05 -1.93 9.50
C ILE A 29 3.65 -2.53 9.40
N ILE A 30 3.25 -2.99 8.21
CA ILE A 30 2.00 -3.70 7.99
C ILE A 30 2.26 -4.95 7.14
N GLY A 31 1.45 -5.99 7.35
CA GLY A 31 1.63 -7.27 6.67
C GLY A 31 1.03 -7.32 5.26
N ASN A 32 0.69 -8.53 4.83
CA ASN A 32 0.19 -8.85 3.51
C ASN A 32 -1.30 -8.49 3.36
N THR A 33 -1.75 -8.38 2.11
CA THR A 33 -3.18 -8.32 1.73
C THR A 33 -3.93 -7.16 2.42
N CYS A 34 -3.22 -6.05 2.68
CA CYS A 34 -3.82 -4.83 3.20
C CYS A 34 -4.73 -4.19 2.15
N LEU A 35 -5.81 -3.55 2.59
CA LEU A 35 -6.87 -2.96 1.76
C LEU A 35 -7.58 -3.95 0.83
N TYR A 36 -7.57 -5.24 1.16
CA TYR A 36 -8.25 -6.24 0.35
C TYR A 36 -9.74 -5.89 0.15
N GLY A 37 -10.11 -5.61 -1.11
CA GLY A 37 -11.49 -5.28 -1.47
C GLY A 37 -12.00 -3.98 -0.89
N ALA A 38 -11.13 -3.05 -0.49
CA ALA A 38 -11.55 -1.76 0.06
C ALA A 38 -12.34 -0.96 -0.98
N THR A 39 -13.43 -0.32 -0.57
CA THR A 39 -14.32 0.47 -1.44
C THR A 39 -14.27 1.97 -1.13
N GLY A 40 -13.55 2.37 -0.08
CA GLY A 40 -13.39 3.77 0.30
C GLY A 40 -12.51 3.93 1.54
N GLY A 41 -12.24 5.18 1.92
CA GLY A 41 -11.46 5.51 3.10
C GLY A 41 -9.97 5.75 2.82
N ARG A 42 -9.21 5.99 3.90
CA ARG A 42 -7.80 6.39 3.84
C ARG A 42 -6.91 5.50 4.71
N LEU A 43 -5.81 5.02 4.15
CA LEU A 43 -4.75 4.32 4.89
C LEU A 43 -3.43 5.06 4.73
N TYR A 44 -2.76 5.38 5.84
CA TYR A 44 -1.41 5.95 5.82
C TYR A 44 -0.49 5.08 6.68
N ALA A 45 0.58 4.57 6.08
CA ALA A 45 1.54 3.69 6.74
C ALA A 45 2.96 4.24 6.59
N ALA A 46 3.55 4.69 7.69
CA ALA A 46 4.96 5.11 7.74
C ALA A 46 5.87 3.88 7.88
N GLY A 47 5.99 3.15 6.78
CA GLY A 47 6.85 1.98 6.62
C GLY A 47 6.40 1.09 5.48
N ARG A 48 7.08 -0.05 5.31
CA ARG A 48 6.81 -0.99 4.21
C ARG A 48 5.65 -1.92 4.52
N ALA A 49 4.84 -2.21 3.50
CA ALA A 49 3.87 -3.28 3.54
C ALA A 49 4.43 -4.58 2.94
N GLY A 50 3.79 -5.70 3.28
CA GLY A 50 4.06 -6.98 2.65
C GLY A 50 3.46 -7.11 1.25
N GLU A 51 3.24 -8.35 0.83
CA GLU A 51 2.72 -8.73 -0.48
C GLU A 51 1.24 -8.37 -0.67
N ARG A 52 0.79 -8.28 -1.92
CA ARG A 52 -0.61 -8.06 -2.31
C ARG A 52 -1.22 -6.81 -1.67
N PHE A 53 -0.40 -5.79 -1.48
CA PHE A 53 -0.87 -4.51 -0.95
C PHE A 53 -1.85 -3.88 -1.94
N GLY A 54 -3.05 -3.51 -1.47
CA GLY A 54 -4.08 -2.91 -2.32
C GLY A 54 -4.78 -3.90 -3.26
N VAL A 55 -4.65 -5.22 -3.01
CA VAL A 55 -5.30 -6.23 -3.85
C VAL A 55 -6.81 -6.00 -3.90
N ARG A 56 -7.39 -5.91 -5.10
CA ARG A 56 -8.82 -5.59 -5.33
C ARG A 56 -9.29 -4.29 -4.68
N ASN A 57 -8.39 -3.33 -4.42
CA ASN A 57 -8.81 -1.99 -4.01
C ASN A 57 -9.73 -1.39 -5.09
N SER A 58 -10.87 -0.88 -4.66
CA SER A 58 -11.96 -0.36 -5.50
C SER A 58 -12.33 1.08 -5.14
N GLY A 59 -11.61 1.73 -4.20
CA GLY A 59 -11.92 3.11 -3.84
C GLY A 59 -11.13 3.73 -2.68
N ALA A 60 -10.26 2.99 -1.99
CA ALA A 60 -9.44 3.54 -0.92
C ALA A 60 -8.28 4.39 -1.46
N ILE A 61 -7.93 5.44 -0.72
CA ILE A 61 -6.77 6.30 -0.95
C ILE A 61 -5.68 5.93 0.06
N THR A 62 -4.45 5.70 -0.38
CA THR A 62 -3.40 5.24 0.52
C THR A 62 -2.03 5.80 0.20
N VAL A 63 -1.21 5.95 1.25
CA VAL A 63 0.23 6.25 1.17
C VAL A 63 0.99 5.22 2.00
N VAL A 64 2.04 4.63 1.43
CA VAL A 64 2.92 3.63 2.06
C VAL A 64 4.37 3.83 1.60
N GLU A 65 5.36 3.44 2.40
CA GLU A 65 6.79 3.72 2.12
C GLU A 65 7.50 2.58 1.36
N GLY A 66 6.74 1.62 0.84
CA GLY A 66 7.22 0.49 0.06
C GLY A 66 6.29 -0.71 0.21
N ILE A 67 6.31 -1.62 -0.75
CA ILE A 67 5.43 -2.81 -0.74
C ILE A 67 6.18 -4.03 -1.26
N GLY A 68 5.66 -5.23 -0.97
CA GLY A 68 6.12 -6.49 -1.56
C GLY A 68 5.54 -6.75 -2.95
N ASP A 69 5.59 -8.03 -3.35
CA ASP A 69 5.13 -8.49 -4.67
C ASP A 69 3.62 -8.39 -4.85
N ASN A 70 3.18 -8.35 -6.11
CA ASN A 70 1.77 -8.36 -6.51
C ASN A 70 1.01 -7.13 -5.95
N GLY A 71 1.68 -6.00 -5.83
CA GLY A 71 1.06 -4.73 -5.44
C GLY A 71 -0.04 -4.31 -6.41
N CYS A 72 -1.14 -3.78 -5.89
CA CYS A 72 -2.31 -3.31 -6.66
C CYS A 72 -2.94 -4.38 -7.58
N GLU A 73 -2.68 -5.66 -7.32
CA GLU A 73 -3.25 -6.76 -8.08
C GLU A 73 -4.79 -6.68 -8.08
N TYR A 74 -5.40 -6.78 -9.27
CA TYR A 74 -6.86 -6.66 -9.46
C TYR A 74 -7.51 -5.37 -8.94
N MET A 75 -6.75 -4.29 -8.75
CA MET A 75 -7.29 -2.99 -8.35
C MET A 75 -8.21 -2.42 -9.45
N THR A 76 -9.38 -1.90 -9.05
CA THR A 76 -10.42 -1.37 -9.94
C THR A 76 -10.77 0.10 -9.66
N GLY A 77 -10.25 0.67 -8.56
CA GLY A 77 -10.48 2.06 -8.19
C GLY A 77 -9.66 2.49 -6.96
N GLY A 78 -9.65 3.79 -6.68
CA GLY A 78 -8.86 4.38 -5.59
C GLY A 78 -7.52 4.94 -6.05
N ILE A 79 -6.71 5.39 -5.08
CA ILE A 79 -5.38 5.97 -5.32
C ILE A 79 -4.36 5.33 -4.38
N VAL A 80 -3.29 4.79 -4.92
CA VAL A 80 -2.20 4.17 -4.15
C VAL A 80 -0.90 4.94 -4.41
N CYS A 81 -0.33 5.56 -3.39
CA CYS A 81 0.98 6.21 -3.46
C CYS A 81 2.01 5.39 -2.68
N ILE A 82 3.10 5.01 -3.34
CA ILE A 82 4.19 4.22 -2.78
C ILE A 82 5.46 5.06 -2.82
N LEU A 83 5.99 5.41 -1.65
CA LEU A 83 7.18 6.26 -1.47
C LEU A 83 8.48 5.44 -1.39
N GLY A 84 8.57 4.35 -2.15
CA GLY A 84 9.73 3.46 -2.14
C GLY A 84 9.55 2.25 -3.05
N LYS A 85 10.41 1.24 -2.86
CA LYS A 85 10.43 0.06 -3.72
C LYS A 85 9.14 -0.76 -3.64
N THR A 86 8.75 -1.29 -4.79
CA THR A 86 7.72 -2.32 -4.93
C THR A 86 8.35 -3.68 -5.18
N GLY A 87 7.58 -4.75 -5.00
CA GLY A 87 7.94 -6.06 -5.52
C GLY A 87 7.54 -6.26 -6.99
N VAL A 88 7.73 -7.49 -7.48
CA VAL A 88 7.42 -7.86 -8.88
C VAL A 88 5.92 -8.02 -9.12
N ASN A 89 5.53 -8.08 -10.39
CA ASN A 89 4.14 -8.31 -10.83
C ASN A 89 3.16 -7.22 -10.33
N PHE A 90 3.66 -5.99 -10.20
CA PHE A 90 2.86 -4.83 -9.83
C PHE A 90 1.74 -4.58 -10.86
N GLY A 91 0.53 -4.28 -10.37
CA GLY A 91 -0.61 -3.92 -11.22
C GLY A 91 -1.18 -5.07 -12.05
N ALA A 92 -0.84 -6.33 -11.75
CA ALA A 92 -1.39 -7.48 -12.46
C ALA A 92 -2.93 -7.50 -12.37
N GLY A 93 -3.60 -7.40 -13.52
CA GLY A 93 -5.05 -7.31 -13.59
C GLY A 93 -5.65 -6.03 -13.00
N MET A 94 -4.85 -4.98 -12.75
CA MET A 94 -5.33 -3.66 -12.37
C MET A 94 -6.09 -3.05 -13.56
N THR A 95 -7.39 -2.82 -13.39
CA THR A 95 -8.29 -2.33 -14.45
C THR A 95 -8.83 -0.92 -14.18
N GLY A 96 -8.57 -0.35 -12.99
CA GLY A 96 -8.97 1.02 -12.67
C GLY A 96 -8.31 1.59 -11.42
N GLY A 97 -8.35 2.91 -11.28
CA GLY A 97 -7.65 3.68 -10.26
C GLY A 97 -6.27 4.17 -10.70
N PHE A 98 -5.54 4.82 -9.78
CA PHE A 98 -4.20 5.33 -10.04
C PHE A 98 -3.20 4.83 -9.01
N ALA A 99 -2.01 4.47 -9.46
CA ALA A 99 -0.87 4.21 -8.61
C ALA A 99 0.29 5.13 -8.95
N TYR A 100 0.92 5.71 -7.93
CA TYR A 100 2.12 6.52 -8.04
C TYR A 100 3.23 5.80 -7.30
N VAL A 101 4.36 5.59 -7.98
CA VAL A 101 5.52 4.90 -7.40
C VAL A 101 6.71 5.85 -7.47
N LEU A 102 7.31 6.13 -6.31
CA LEU A 102 8.60 6.78 -6.23
C LEU A 102 9.68 5.73 -6.50
N ASP A 103 10.25 5.79 -7.70
CA ASP A 103 11.37 4.95 -8.10
C ASP A 103 12.63 5.81 -8.26
N GLU A 104 13.46 5.83 -7.23
CA GLU A 104 14.75 6.52 -7.25
C GLU A 104 15.86 5.68 -7.92
N SER A 105 15.65 4.37 -8.08
CA SER A 105 16.63 3.46 -8.70
C SER A 105 16.46 3.30 -10.21
N GLY A 106 15.29 3.65 -10.76
CA GLY A 106 14.97 3.48 -12.18
C GLY A 106 14.78 2.01 -12.57
N ASP A 107 14.44 1.15 -11.62
CA ASP A 107 14.30 -0.30 -11.78
C ASP A 107 12.87 -0.82 -11.61
N PHE A 108 11.86 0.08 -11.62
CA PHE A 108 10.45 -0.28 -11.55
C PHE A 108 9.91 -1.01 -12.80
#